data_AF-A0A0W0Z8V9-F1
#
_entry.id   AF-A0A0W0Z8V9-F1
#
_cell.length_a   1.000
_cell.length_b   1.000
_cell.length_c   1.000
_cell.angle_alpha   90.00
_cell.angle_beta   90.00
_cell.angle_gamma   90.00
#
_symmetry.space_group_name_H-M   'P 1'
#
loop_
_entity.id
_entity.type
_entity.pdbx_description
1 polymer ?
#
loop_
_entity_poly.entity_id
_entity_poly.type
_entity_poly.pdbx_seq_one_letter_code
_entity_poly.pdbx_strand_id
1 'polypeptide(L)'
;MKKTAVILYLFAWTALLTACHHNPLKEASPRQRINFLMAASTAAEKRLDVFVAPGGGYYLSCMQGEDLPIDCRTLFANMVAYAQTTKTFKDVTVAELTDPALFAEVVDDYQNAFFNAV
;
A
#
# COMPACT_ATOMS: atom_id res chain seq x y z
N MET A 1 -4.82 -58.66 -9.20
CA MET A 1 -4.08 -57.49 -8.66
C MET A 1 -4.01 -56.41 -9.73
N LYS A 2 -4.10 -55.12 -9.33
CA LYS A 2 -3.85 -53.90 -10.13
C LYS A 2 -4.98 -53.41 -11.06
N LYS A 3 -6.10 -52.94 -10.51
CA LYS A 3 -7.02 -52.01 -11.22
C LYS A 3 -7.54 -50.84 -10.37
N THR A 4 -6.87 -50.53 -9.27
CA THR A 4 -7.30 -49.49 -8.30
C THR A 4 -6.29 -48.35 -8.12
N ALA A 5 -5.37 -48.18 -9.08
CA ALA A 5 -4.30 -47.17 -8.99
C ALA A 5 -4.41 -46.08 -10.07
N VAL A 6 -5.61 -45.80 -10.58
CA VAL A 6 -5.81 -44.76 -11.62
C VAL A 6 -6.64 -43.56 -11.12
N ILE A 7 -7.24 -43.63 -9.93
CA ILE A 7 -8.24 -42.63 -9.50
C ILE A 7 -7.64 -41.51 -8.61
N LEU A 8 -6.44 -41.68 -8.05
CA LEU A 8 -5.92 -40.76 -7.02
C LEU A 8 -4.94 -39.67 -7.52
N TYR A 9 -4.54 -39.68 -8.79
CA TYR A 9 -3.59 -38.68 -9.33
C TYR A 9 -4.27 -37.49 -10.06
N LEU A 10 -5.60 -37.49 -10.19
CA LEU A 10 -6.33 -36.48 -10.96
C LEU A 10 -6.94 -35.33 -10.13
N PHE A 11 -6.75 -35.32 -8.80
CA PHE A 11 -7.39 -34.34 -7.91
C PHE A 11 -6.45 -33.33 -7.23
N ALA A 12 -5.17 -33.28 -7.60
CA ALA A 12 -4.17 -32.45 -6.91
C ALA A 12 -3.77 -31.16 -7.66
N TRP A 13 -4.44 -30.81 -8.77
CA TRP A 13 -3.92 -29.80 -9.73
C TRP A 13 -4.82 -28.59 -10.02
N THR A 14 -5.83 -28.27 -9.20
CA THR A 14 -6.66 -27.06 -9.45
C THR A 14 -6.94 -26.16 -8.25
N ALA A 15 -6.26 -26.36 -7.11
CA ALA A 15 -6.15 -25.30 -6.11
C ALA A 15 -5.06 -24.30 -6.52
N LEU A 16 -5.16 -23.75 -7.75
CA LEU A 16 -4.67 -22.41 -8.02
C LEU A 16 -5.58 -21.49 -7.20
N LEU A 17 -5.31 -21.42 -5.89
CA LEU A 17 -5.68 -20.31 -5.06
C LEU A 17 -4.94 -19.11 -5.66
N THR A 18 -5.51 -18.51 -6.70
CA THR A 18 -5.44 -17.08 -6.84
C THR A 18 -6.06 -16.56 -5.55
N ALA A 19 -5.24 -16.45 -4.50
CA ALA A 19 -5.57 -15.58 -3.39
C ALA A 19 -5.74 -14.22 -4.08
N CYS A 20 -6.99 -13.84 -4.36
CA CYS A 20 -7.31 -12.48 -4.74
C CYS A 20 -6.73 -11.65 -3.61
N HIS A 21 -5.58 -11.03 -3.87
CA HIS A 21 -4.89 -10.20 -2.90
C HIS A 21 -5.81 -9.00 -2.71
N HIS A 22 -6.61 -9.04 -1.66
CA HIS A 22 -7.57 -8.00 -1.33
C HIS A 22 -6.77 -6.80 -0.85
N ASN A 23 -6.55 -5.81 -1.72
CA ASN A 23 -5.86 -4.58 -1.38
C ASN A 23 -6.90 -3.47 -1.17
N PRO A 24 -7.19 -3.05 0.08
CA PRO A 24 -8.20 -2.03 0.37
C PRO A 24 -7.94 -0.70 -0.34
N LEU A 25 -6.67 -0.40 -0.67
CA LEU A 25 -6.31 0.80 -1.42
C LEU A 25 -6.82 0.72 -2.86
N LYS A 26 -6.73 -0.44 -3.51
CA LYS A 26 -7.21 -0.65 -4.89
C LYS A 26 -8.73 -0.62 -5.00
N GLU A 27 -9.43 -1.01 -3.95
CA GLU A 27 -10.89 -1.04 -3.92
C GLU A 27 -11.52 0.32 -3.59
N ALA A 28 -10.79 1.18 -2.87
CA ALA A 28 -11.24 2.52 -2.56
C ALA A 28 -11.31 3.40 -3.83
N SER A 29 -12.25 4.37 -3.82
CA SER A 29 -12.32 5.38 -4.88
C SER A 29 -11.00 6.17 -4.95
N PRO A 30 -10.61 6.68 -6.14
CA PRO A 30 -9.36 7.42 -6.32
C PRO A 30 -9.19 8.55 -5.29
N ARG A 31 -10.24 9.36 -5.07
CA ARG A 31 -10.20 10.44 -4.08
C ARG A 31 -9.98 9.94 -2.66
N GLN A 32 -10.66 8.87 -2.23
CA GLN A 32 -10.47 8.32 -0.88
C GLN A 32 -9.06 7.77 -0.70
N ARG A 33 -8.54 7.09 -1.72
CA ARG A 33 -7.19 6.53 -1.75
C ARG A 33 -6.13 7.61 -1.62
N ILE A 34 -6.18 8.66 -2.44
CA ILE A 34 -5.22 9.78 -2.39
C ILE A 34 -5.28 10.51 -1.06
N ASN A 35 -6.48 10.85 -0.58
CA ASN A 35 -6.65 11.51 0.71
C ASN A 35 -6.06 10.68 1.86
N PHE A 36 -6.28 9.36 1.82
CA PHE A 36 -5.70 8.44 2.79
C PHE A 36 -4.17 8.44 2.74
N LEU A 37 -3.58 8.26 1.54
CA LEU A 37 -2.12 8.19 1.40
C LEU A 37 -1.45 9.49 1.87
N MET A 38 -2.00 10.66 1.50
CA MET A 38 -1.52 11.97 1.94
C MET A 38 -1.60 12.14 3.46
N ALA A 39 -2.74 11.76 4.07
CA ALA A 39 -2.94 11.85 5.51
C ALA A 39 -2.03 10.88 6.27
N ALA A 40 -1.87 9.66 5.76
CA ALA A 40 -0.99 8.65 6.34
C ALA A 40 0.48 9.09 6.30
N SER A 41 0.95 9.63 5.16
CA SER A 41 2.31 10.15 5.02
C SER A 41 2.53 11.33 5.96
N THR A 42 1.62 12.30 5.96
CA THR A 42 1.67 13.45 6.89
C THR A 42 1.72 13.01 8.37
N ALA A 43 0.91 12.01 8.75
CA ALA A 43 0.90 11.49 10.10
C ALA A 43 2.21 10.76 10.45
N ALA A 44 2.76 9.99 9.52
CA ALA A 44 4.04 9.31 9.67
C ALA A 44 5.19 10.33 9.83
N GLU A 45 5.22 11.35 8.99
CA GLU A 45 6.20 12.43 9.06
C GLU A 45 6.17 13.17 10.40
N LYS A 46 4.97 13.49 10.92
CA LYS A 46 4.81 14.09 12.25
C LYS A 46 5.32 13.18 13.36
N ARG A 47 5.05 11.88 13.26
CA ARG A 47 5.49 10.89 14.25
C ARG A 47 7.00 10.67 14.24
N LEU A 48 7.63 10.90 13.09
CA LEU A 48 9.08 10.79 12.90
C LEU A 48 9.83 12.11 13.11
N ASP A 49 9.13 13.20 13.45
CA ASP A 49 9.71 14.54 13.63
C ASP A 49 10.44 15.08 12.38
N VAL A 50 9.93 14.71 11.20
CA VAL A 50 10.45 15.17 9.89
C VAL A 50 9.41 15.96 9.10
N PHE A 51 8.27 16.25 9.72
CA PHE A 51 7.18 16.98 9.09
C PHE A 51 7.59 18.41 8.74
N VAL A 52 7.34 18.77 7.48
CA VAL A 52 7.42 20.14 6.98
C VAL A 52 6.12 20.42 6.25
N ALA A 53 5.45 21.54 6.58
CA ALA A 53 4.18 21.90 5.95
C ALA A 53 4.36 22.02 4.41
N PRO A 54 3.42 21.45 3.62
CA PRO A 54 2.12 20.89 4.02
C PRO A 54 2.16 19.43 4.51
N GLY A 55 3.28 18.74 4.35
CA GLY A 55 3.48 17.33 4.66
C GLY A 55 2.98 16.40 3.55
N GLY A 56 3.32 15.13 3.68
CA GLY A 56 2.90 14.08 2.74
C GLY A 56 3.89 13.85 1.59
N GLY A 57 4.99 14.60 1.50
CA GLY A 57 5.95 14.44 0.42
C GLY A 57 6.77 13.15 0.52
N TYR A 58 7.04 12.66 1.73
CA TYR A 58 7.98 11.57 1.93
C TYR A 58 7.48 10.23 1.37
N TYR A 59 6.17 9.97 1.32
CA TYR A 59 5.66 8.77 0.66
C TYR A 59 6.01 8.76 -0.83
N LEU A 60 5.80 9.89 -1.53
CA LEU A 60 6.12 10.02 -2.94
C LEU A 60 7.61 9.78 -3.19
N SER A 61 8.47 10.51 -2.46
CA SER A 61 9.92 10.39 -2.58
C SER A 61 10.42 8.97 -2.27
N CYS A 62 9.87 8.32 -1.25
CA CYS A 62 10.22 6.94 -0.91
C CYS A 62 9.79 5.94 -1.99
N MET A 63 8.61 6.10 -2.59
CA MET A 63 8.16 5.23 -3.68
C MET A 63 8.94 5.44 -4.98
N GLN A 64 9.47 6.64 -5.20
CA GLN A 64 10.34 6.95 -6.34
C GLN A 64 11.79 6.51 -6.14
N GLY A 65 12.17 6.07 -4.92
CA GLY A 65 13.52 5.65 -4.60
C GLY A 65 14.52 6.81 -4.53
N GLU A 66 14.06 8.00 -4.15
CA GLU A 66 14.94 9.15 -3.92
C GLU A 66 15.88 8.89 -2.73
N ASP A 67 17.06 9.52 -2.77
CA ASP A 67 17.99 9.51 -1.63
C ASP A 67 17.48 10.49 -0.56
N LEU A 68 17.04 9.95 0.57
CA LEU A 68 16.35 10.70 1.62
C LEU A 68 17.06 10.56 2.96
N PRO A 69 17.02 11.60 3.81
CA PRO A 69 17.59 11.55 5.16
C PRO A 69 16.73 10.72 6.15
N ILE A 70 15.82 9.87 5.65
CA ILE A 70 14.92 9.04 6.47
C ILE A 70 14.94 7.59 6.00
N ASP A 71 14.59 6.65 6.89
CA ASP A 71 14.34 5.26 6.51
C ASP A 71 12.89 5.10 6.00
N CYS A 72 12.75 4.89 4.69
CA CYS A 72 11.46 4.66 4.05
C CYS A 72 10.69 3.48 4.63
N ARG A 73 11.36 2.43 5.11
CA ARG A 73 10.67 1.31 5.79
C ARG A 73 9.99 1.78 7.07
N THR A 74 10.67 2.63 7.83
CA THR A 74 10.12 3.24 9.03
C THR A 74 8.96 4.18 8.70
N LEU A 75 9.04 4.96 7.62
CA LEU A 75 7.92 5.77 7.14
C LEU A 75 6.69 4.90 6.84
N PHE A 76 6.83 3.87 6.00
CA PHE A 76 5.73 2.99 5.61
C PHE A 76 5.12 2.25 6.80
N ALA A 77 5.93 1.83 7.77
CA ALA A 77 5.44 1.21 9.01
C ALA A 77 4.55 2.18 9.81
N ASN A 78 4.91 3.46 9.89
CA ASN A 78 4.10 4.48 10.57
C ASN A 78 2.83 4.84 9.77
N MET A 79 2.87 4.79 8.44
CA MET A 79 1.67 4.92 7.60
C MET A 79 0.68 3.77 7.82
N VAL A 80 1.18 2.53 7.95
CA VAL A 80 0.35 1.37 8.31
C VAL A 80 -0.22 1.52 9.74
N ALA A 81 0.58 2.01 10.69
CA ALA A 81 0.08 2.30 12.04
C ALA A 81 -1.05 3.35 12.02
N TYR A 82 -0.97 4.36 11.15
CA TYR A 82 -2.07 5.29 10.92
C TYR A 82 -3.28 4.57 10.30
N ALA A 83 -3.07 3.69 9.33
CA ALA A 83 -4.12 2.94 8.65
C ALA A 83 -5.02 2.18 9.63
N GLN A 84 -4.43 1.55 10.64
CA GLN A 84 -5.10 0.82 11.73
C GLN A 84 -6.09 1.67 12.53
N THR A 85 -5.95 3.00 12.51
CA THR A 85 -6.89 3.93 13.17
C THR A 85 -8.13 4.25 12.34
N THR A 86 -8.14 3.84 11.07
CA THR A 86 -9.22 4.11 10.11
C THR A 86 -10.11 2.90 9.93
N LYS A 87 -11.41 3.10 9.67
CA LYS A 87 -12.33 1.98 9.44
C LYS A 87 -12.08 1.27 8.10
N THR A 88 -11.79 2.05 7.06
CA THR A 88 -11.70 1.56 5.67
C THR A 88 -10.36 0.89 5.37
N PHE A 89 -9.26 1.39 5.95
CA PHE A 89 -7.90 0.96 5.60
C PHE A 89 -7.19 0.25 6.75
N LYS A 90 -7.91 -0.17 7.80
CA LYS A 90 -7.31 -0.81 8.98
C LYS A 90 -6.42 -2.02 8.70
N ASP A 91 -6.71 -2.73 7.62
CA ASP A 91 -6.04 -3.99 7.27
C ASP A 91 -4.95 -3.78 6.20
N VAL A 92 -4.69 -2.53 5.79
CA VAL A 92 -3.61 -2.20 4.84
C VAL A 92 -2.26 -2.61 5.42
N THR A 93 -1.50 -3.31 4.60
CA THR A 93 -0.15 -3.77 4.89
C THR A 93 0.90 -2.91 4.18
N VAL A 94 2.16 -3.04 4.59
CA VAL A 94 3.28 -2.37 3.90
C VAL A 94 3.36 -2.85 2.44
N ALA A 95 3.15 -4.14 2.18
CA ALA A 95 3.22 -4.69 0.82
C ALA A 95 2.16 -4.09 -0.12
N GLU A 96 0.96 -3.83 0.40
CA GLU A 96 -0.11 -3.18 -0.37
C GLU A 96 0.12 -1.69 -0.55
N LEU A 97 0.67 -1.03 0.48
CA LEU A 97 1.03 0.38 0.45
C LEU A 97 2.18 0.65 -0.54
N THR A 98 3.13 -0.28 -0.67
CA THR A 98 4.29 -0.15 -1.56
C THR A 98 4.15 -0.98 -2.83
N ASP A 99 2.93 -1.38 -3.21
CA ASP A 99 2.68 -2.10 -4.46
C ASP A 99 3.01 -1.19 -5.66
N PRO A 100 3.99 -1.55 -6.51
CA PRO A 100 4.37 -0.72 -7.65
C PRO A 100 3.23 -0.49 -8.65
N ALA A 101 2.32 -1.46 -8.80
CA ALA A 101 1.17 -1.32 -9.67
C ALA A 101 0.17 -0.31 -9.12
N LEU A 102 -0.09 -0.34 -7.81
CA LEU A 102 -0.88 0.70 -7.14
C LEU A 102 -0.22 2.07 -7.30
N PHE A 103 1.09 2.15 -7.10
CA PHE A 103 1.81 3.42 -7.19
C PHE A 103 1.72 4.04 -8.58
N ALA A 104 1.92 3.23 -9.63
CA ALA A 104 1.77 3.68 -11.01
C ALA A 104 0.37 4.22 -11.32
N GLU A 105 -0.68 3.69 -10.69
CA GLU A 105 -2.05 4.19 -10.84
C GLU A 105 -2.29 5.54 -10.14
N VAL A 106 -1.56 5.85 -9.07
CA VAL A 106 -1.88 6.99 -8.18
C VAL A 106 -0.88 8.12 -8.24
N VAL A 107 0.30 7.93 -8.85
CA VAL A 107 1.42 8.87 -8.76
C VAL A 107 1.05 10.28 -9.24
N ASP A 108 0.35 10.40 -10.36
CA ASP A 108 -0.04 11.70 -10.93
C ASP A 108 -1.05 12.43 -10.03
N ASP A 109 -2.09 11.71 -9.57
CA ASP A 109 -3.11 12.28 -8.67
C ASP A 109 -2.52 12.65 -7.31
N TYR A 110 -1.57 11.86 -6.81
CA TYR A 110 -0.86 12.13 -5.57
C TYR A 110 -0.01 13.38 -5.67
N GLN A 111 0.79 13.49 -6.74
CA GLN A 111 1.59 14.68 -7.03
C GLN A 111 0.71 15.92 -7.12
N ASN A 112 -0.39 15.85 -7.86
CA ASN A 112 -1.35 16.95 -7.96
C ASN A 112 -1.94 17.32 -6.60
N ALA A 113 -2.31 16.34 -5.77
CA ALA A 113 -2.82 16.61 -4.42
C ALA A 113 -1.76 17.26 -3.52
N PHE A 114 -0.50 16.82 -3.59
CA PHE A 114 0.61 17.41 -2.85
C PHE A 114 0.89 18.85 -3.30
N PHE A 115 1.03 19.09 -4.61
CA PHE A 115 1.27 20.44 -5.15
C PHE A 115 0.16 21.44 -4.81
N ASN A 116 -1.10 21.00 -4.81
CA ASN A 116 -2.23 21.86 -4.44
C ASN A 116 -2.38 22.08 -2.93
N ALA A 117 -1.61 21.36 -2.10
CA ALA A 117 -1.58 21.53 -0.66
C ALA A 117 -0.47 22.48 -0.18
N VAL A 118 0.54 22.77 -1.02
CA VAL A 118 1.63 23.74 -0.79
C VAL A 118 1.11 25.16 -0.96
#